data_AF-A0AA90PPP6-F1
#
_entry.id   AF-A0AA90PPP6-F1
#
_cell.length_a   1.000
_cell.length_b   1.000
_cell.length_c   1.000
_cell.angle_alpha   90.00
_cell.angle_beta   90.00
_cell.angle_gamma   90.00
#
_symmetry.space_group_name_H-M   'P 1'
#
loop_
_entity.id
_entity.type
_entity.pdbx_description
1 polymer ?
#
loop_
_entity_poly.entity_id
_entity_poly.type
_entity_poly.pdbx_seq_one_letter_code
_entity_poly.pdbx_strand_id
1 'polypeptide(L)'
;MTQFTHYEQNAKELVTQYESLSFEEVHAGLMDLLPAPGSTILDVGAGSGRDAAWLASHGYDVVAVEPSDAMRSQALALHGSQPIHWLSDSLPDLAQVRRLGLTFDLILLSAVWMHVPPAARARALRKLATMLAPSGRIAISLRLGEPDTARAMYEVTLHELSGHAQQFGLRLLRASDSADRLGRPGIAWTTAIFGLPDDGLGALPLLRHLVLVDEKSSTYKIALLRIVARIADTAGGCARHEADYVALPMGLAALFWMRMYKPLIENGLPQMPVSRAGTKPGFVTDSFNALRLIHPVELRVGAVFDSDTARHLHCSLWEIARTIRLMPAKYLCWPASSESIFDIHALRQTAAPSRLVIDDPFLWSFGELRVPFQIWQALTRYNVWVEPVLVSEWVRLVVSYAANRLPDSGRLAHALLAWADPERDTRIARVAVSRLREAGKPVYCVWSGQRLRDDYDVDHCFPFAAWPCGDAWNLMPASKKINNEKSNRLVTQGALERASDRITHWWSDAFLSVDSDASNRFFLEAGQTLPLLTDRAQAFDVIDAMKVHRIRLAKDQGLRPWEPKRMASVADMTVPSPHHTGVLLTE
;
A
#
# COMPACT_ATOMS: atom_id res chain seq x y z
N MET A 1 38.40 -30.20 9.79
CA MET A 1 37.38 -31.17 9.32
C MET A 1 36.28 -30.39 8.64
N THR A 2 35.81 -30.83 7.48
CA THR A 2 34.65 -30.19 6.83
C THR A 2 33.43 -30.39 7.72
N GLN A 3 32.52 -29.40 7.75
CA GLN A 3 31.34 -29.39 8.63
C GLN A 3 30.42 -30.61 8.46
N PHE A 4 30.56 -31.34 7.34
CA PHE A 4 29.70 -32.46 6.96
C PHE A 4 30.35 -33.83 7.16
N THR A 5 31.58 -33.91 7.69
CA THR A 5 32.34 -35.18 7.79
C THR A 5 31.55 -36.29 8.50
N HIS A 6 30.83 -35.96 9.58
CA HIS A 6 29.99 -36.91 10.29
C HIS A 6 28.85 -37.45 9.43
N TYR A 7 28.21 -36.59 8.64
CA TYR A 7 27.11 -36.96 7.75
C TYR A 7 27.58 -37.85 6.61
N GLU A 8 28.77 -37.58 6.07
CA GLU A 8 29.36 -38.43 5.03
C GLU A 8 29.67 -39.84 5.52
N GLN A 9 30.19 -39.96 6.75
CA GLN A 9 30.62 -41.24 7.30
C GLN A 9 29.45 -42.10 7.81
N ASN A 10 28.36 -41.47 8.25
CA ASN A 10 27.26 -42.15 8.94
C ASN A 10 25.92 -42.07 8.17
N ALA A 11 25.95 -41.76 6.87
CA ALA A 11 24.75 -41.46 6.09
C ALA A 11 23.66 -42.54 6.18
N LYS A 12 24.02 -43.82 6.08
CA LYS A 12 23.06 -44.93 6.12
C LYS A 12 22.28 -45.03 7.43
N GLU A 13 22.97 -44.84 8.55
CA GLU A 13 22.37 -44.88 9.89
C GLU A 13 21.48 -43.66 10.12
N LEU A 14 21.98 -42.47 9.75
CA LEU A 14 21.24 -41.21 9.87
C LEU A 14 19.97 -41.20 9.03
N VAL A 15 20.05 -41.66 7.78
CA VAL A 15 18.89 -41.81 6.88
C VAL A 15 17.84 -42.72 7.50
N THR A 16 18.23 -43.90 7.98
CA THR A 16 17.31 -44.83 8.65
C THR A 16 16.61 -44.17 9.85
N GLN A 17 17.35 -43.39 10.65
CA GLN A 17 16.80 -42.66 11.79
C GLN A 17 15.87 -41.52 11.37
N TYR A 18 16.18 -40.79 10.30
CA TYR A 18 15.39 -39.63 9.88
C TYR A 18 14.09 -40.04 9.19
N GLU A 19 14.11 -41.14 8.44
CA GLU A 19 12.94 -41.75 7.81
C GLU A 19 12.01 -42.45 8.82
N SER A 20 12.43 -42.66 10.08
CA SER A 20 11.57 -43.26 11.10
C SER A 20 10.52 -42.30 11.69
N LEU A 21 10.53 -41.04 11.27
CA LEU A 21 9.58 -40.00 11.66
C LEU A 21 8.83 -39.52 10.43
N SER A 22 7.56 -39.15 10.56
CA SER A 22 6.81 -38.54 9.45
C SER A 22 7.04 -37.03 9.37
N PHE A 23 6.77 -36.44 8.20
CA PHE A 23 6.79 -34.98 8.02
C PHE A 23 5.82 -34.28 8.97
N GLU A 24 4.60 -34.81 9.09
CA GLU A 24 3.54 -34.27 9.93
C GLU A 24 3.90 -34.32 11.42
N GLU A 25 4.58 -35.37 11.87
CA GLU A 25 5.03 -35.50 13.26
C GLU A 25 6.09 -34.46 13.65
N VAL A 26 7.00 -34.17 12.70
CA VAL A 26 8.09 -33.21 12.88
C VAL A 26 7.59 -31.77 12.73
N HIS A 27 6.70 -31.53 11.77
CA HIS A 27 6.29 -30.20 11.34
C HIS A 27 4.84 -29.84 11.71
N ALA A 28 4.25 -30.47 12.72
CA ALA A 28 2.87 -30.22 13.15
C ALA A 28 2.52 -28.73 13.32
N GLY A 29 3.44 -27.91 13.85
CA GLY A 29 3.24 -26.46 14.05
C GLY A 29 3.33 -25.60 12.78
N LEU A 30 3.67 -26.20 11.63
CA LEU A 30 3.77 -25.56 10.32
C LEU A 30 2.56 -25.89 9.41
N MET A 31 1.75 -26.90 9.73
CA MET A 31 0.76 -27.47 8.81
C MET A 31 -0.28 -26.46 8.31
N ASP A 32 -0.80 -25.61 9.18
CA ASP A 32 -1.76 -24.53 8.86
C ASP A 32 -1.11 -23.29 8.23
N LEU A 33 0.22 -23.27 8.12
CA LEU A 33 1.01 -22.19 7.54
C LEU A 33 1.72 -22.61 6.24
N LEU A 34 1.51 -23.83 5.76
CA LEU A 34 1.96 -24.25 4.45
C LEU A 34 1.29 -23.40 3.35
N PRO A 35 2.00 -23.05 2.27
CA PRO A 35 1.40 -22.37 1.13
C PRO A 35 0.47 -23.30 0.35
N ALA A 36 -0.27 -22.78 -0.62
CA ALA A 36 -1.16 -23.60 -1.44
C ALA A 36 -0.36 -24.60 -2.31
N PRO A 37 -0.91 -25.79 -2.64
CA PRO A 37 -0.28 -26.69 -3.61
C PRO A 37 0.03 -25.99 -4.93
N GLY A 38 1.12 -26.38 -5.60
CA GLY A 38 1.70 -25.69 -6.76
C GLY A 38 2.67 -24.56 -6.41
N SER A 39 2.89 -24.29 -5.12
CA SER A 39 3.90 -23.33 -4.66
C SER A 39 5.32 -23.89 -4.75
N THR A 40 6.31 -23.00 -4.88
CA THR A 40 7.73 -23.38 -4.97
C THR A 40 8.38 -23.38 -3.59
N ILE A 41 8.99 -24.50 -3.21
CA ILE A 41 9.58 -24.71 -1.88
C ILE A 41 11.07 -25.01 -1.98
N LEU A 42 11.86 -24.40 -1.10
CA LEU A 42 13.27 -24.70 -0.89
C LEU A 42 13.46 -25.46 0.42
N ASP A 43 13.90 -26.71 0.34
CA ASP A 43 14.32 -27.51 1.51
C ASP A 43 15.85 -27.43 1.64
N VAL A 44 16.34 -26.69 2.65
CA VAL A 44 17.77 -26.45 2.87
C VAL A 44 18.31 -27.41 3.91
N GLY A 45 19.22 -28.29 3.50
CA GLY A 45 19.73 -29.40 4.32
C GLY A 45 18.76 -30.57 4.33
N ALA A 46 18.33 -31.00 3.15
CA ALA A 46 17.26 -31.98 2.94
C ALA A 46 17.58 -33.38 3.49
N GLY A 47 18.84 -33.68 3.82
CA GLY A 47 19.23 -34.89 4.52
C GLY A 47 18.82 -36.17 3.78
N SER A 48 17.92 -36.96 4.38
CA SER A 48 17.40 -38.20 3.78
C SER A 48 16.40 -37.96 2.65
N GLY A 49 15.94 -36.71 2.48
CA GLY A 49 14.91 -36.34 1.51
C GLY A 49 13.48 -36.56 1.99
N ARG A 50 13.25 -37.00 3.24
CA ARG A 50 11.92 -37.19 3.83
C ARG A 50 11.02 -35.97 3.61
N ASP A 51 11.48 -34.79 4.02
CA ASP A 51 10.67 -33.57 3.99
C ASP A 51 10.40 -33.13 2.55
N ALA A 52 11.43 -33.10 1.71
CA ALA A 52 11.32 -32.83 0.27
C ALA A 52 10.37 -33.79 -0.46
N ALA A 53 10.43 -35.09 -0.18
CA ALA A 53 9.59 -36.11 -0.81
C ALA A 53 8.13 -35.99 -0.41
N TRP A 54 7.87 -35.77 0.88
CA TRP A 54 6.52 -35.50 1.35
C TRP A 54 5.94 -34.28 0.64
N LEU A 55 6.67 -33.16 0.59
CA LEU A 55 6.22 -31.95 -0.09
C LEU A 55 5.96 -32.19 -1.59
N ALA A 56 6.87 -32.85 -2.30
CA ALA A 56 6.69 -33.15 -3.72
C ALA A 56 5.43 -34.00 -3.97
N SER A 57 5.18 -35.02 -3.13
CA SER A 57 3.97 -35.86 -3.22
C SER A 57 2.66 -35.11 -2.93
N HIS A 58 2.73 -33.94 -2.26
CA HIS A 58 1.58 -33.08 -1.96
C HIS A 58 1.42 -31.94 -2.98
N GLY A 59 2.12 -32.02 -4.12
CA GLY A 59 1.93 -31.13 -5.27
C GLY A 59 2.73 -29.84 -5.20
N TYR A 60 3.80 -29.77 -4.40
CA TYR A 60 4.72 -28.62 -4.39
C TYR A 60 5.87 -28.82 -5.39
N ASP A 61 6.38 -27.72 -5.93
CA ASP A 61 7.61 -27.71 -6.73
C ASP A 61 8.81 -27.58 -5.78
N VAL A 62 9.56 -28.66 -5.59
CA VAL A 62 10.57 -28.75 -4.53
C VAL A 62 12.00 -28.65 -5.09
N VAL A 63 12.76 -27.69 -4.57
CA VAL A 63 14.22 -27.63 -4.69
C VAL A 63 14.82 -28.10 -3.36
N ALA A 64 15.58 -29.20 -3.38
CA ALA A 64 16.21 -29.79 -2.20
C ALA A 64 17.73 -29.58 -2.25
N VAL A 65 18.29 -29.01 -1.19
CA VAL A 65 19.73 -28.75 -1.05
C VAL A 65 20.31 -29.68 -0.01
N GLU A 66 21.32 -30.47 -0.37
CA GLU A 66 22.06 -31.32 0.57
C GLU A 66 23.56 -31.31 0.22
N PRO A 67 24.44 -30.75 1.07
CA PRO A 67 25.87 -30.69 0.78
C PRO A 67 26.58 -32.04 0.86
N SER A 68 26.13 -32.98 1.71
CA SER A 68 26.75 -34.31 1.83
C SER A 68 26.42 -35.18 0.63
N ASP A 69 27.45 -35.68 -0.06
CA ASP A 69 27.31 -36.54 -1.23
C ASP A 69 26.73 -37.91 -0.86
N ALA A 70 27.11 -38.46 0.29
CA ALA A 70 26.60 -39.72 0.79
C ALA A 70 25.12 -39.61 1.20
N MET A 71 24.74 -38.56 1.95
CA MET A 71 23.33 -38.32 2.31
C MET A 71 22.47 -38.13 1.06
N ARG A 72 22.92 -37.28 0.13
CA ARG A 72 22.19 -36.99 -1.11
C ARG A 72 22.04 -38.22 -2.01
N SER A 73 23.04 -39.09 -2.06
CA SER A 73 22.98 -40.36 -2.80
C SER A 73 21.95 -41.33 -2.20
N GLN A 74 21.88 -41.43 -0.87
CA GLN A 74 20.83 -42.22 -0.19
C GLN A 74 19.43 -41.64 -0.43
N ALA A 75 19.29 -40.31 -0.35
CA ALA A 75 18.02 -39.63 -0.59
C ALA A 75 17.53 -39.83 -2.04
N LEU A 76 18.42 -39.74 -3.03
CA LEU A 76 18.12 -40.03 -4.43
C LEU A 76 17.73 -41.50 -4.65
N ALA A 77 18.35 -42.43 -3.93
CA ALA A 77 17.99 -43.85 -4.02
C ALA A 77 16.60 -44.14 -3.44
N LEU A 78 16.20 -43.44 -2.37
CA LEU A 78 14.90 -43.60 -1.73
C LEU A 78 13.77 -42.87 -2.46
N HIS A 79 14.02 -41.64 -2.88
CA HIS A 79 12.99 -40.69 -3.34
C HIS A 79 13.17 -40.24 -4.79
N GLY A 80 14.04 -40.89 -5.56
CA GLY A 80 14.36 -40.49 -6.94
C GLY A 80 13.20 -40.57 -7.94
N SER A 81 12.07 -41.20 -7.58
CA SER A 81 10.84 -41.21 -8.36
C SER A 81 9.99 -39.94 -8.18
N GLN A 82 10.24 -39.16 -7.12
CA GLN A 82 9.55 -37.90 -6.87
C GLN A 82 10.15 -36.76 -7.72
N PRO A 83 9.34 -35.77 -8.15
CA PRO A 83 9.81 -34.65 -8.95
C PRO A 83 10.55 -33.59 -8.11
N ILE A 84 11.70 -33.97 -7.53
CA ILE A 84 12.52 -33.10 -6.67
C ILE A 84 13.75 -32.63 -7.44
N HIS A 85 14.04 -31.32 -7.41
CA HIS A 85 15.26 -30.76 -7.97
C HIS A 85 16.39 -30.72 -6.93
N TRP A 86 17.34 -31.65 -7.04
CA TRP A 86 18.44 -31.81 -6.07
C TRP A 86 19.67 -30.97 -6.40
N LEU A 87 20.22 -30.29 -5.39
CA LEU A 87 21.43 -29.47 -5.50
C LEU A 87 22.47 -29.82 -4.41
N SER A 88 23.74 -29.89 -4.83
CA SER A 88 24.89 -29.88 -3.91
C SER A 88 25.25 -28.42 -3.62
N ASP A 89 24.74 -27.87 -2.53
CA ASP A 89 24.94 -26.48 -2.14
C ASP A 89 24.89 -26.37 -0.60
N SER A 90 25.28 -25.22 -0.05
CA SER A 90 25.29 -25.04 1.40
C SER A 90 25.12 -23.59 1.85
N LEU A 91 24.66 -23.44 3.09
CA LEU A 91 24.74 -22.18 3.81
C LEU A 91 26.21 -21.84 4.14
N PRO A 92 26.56 -20.54 4.22
CA PRO A 92 25.67 -19.38 4.16
C PRO A 92 25.36 -18.86 2.76
N ASP A 93 25.93 -19.46 1.69
CA ASP A 93 25.98 -18.83 0.38
C ASP A 93 24.88 -19.22 -0.59
N LEU A 94 24.47 -20.50 -0.57
CA LEU A 94 23.48 -21.08 -1.47
C LEU A 94 23.69 -20.61 -2.92
N ALA A 95 24.93 -20.77 -3.39
CA ALA A 95 25.39 -20.17 -4.64
C ALA A 95 24.72 -20.78 -5.88
N GLN A 96 24.44 -22.09 -5.85
CA GLN A 96 23.74 -22.79 -6.92
C GLN A 96 22.27 -22.40 -6.93
N VAL A 97 21.61 -22.41 -5.77
CA VAL A 97 20.19 -22.00 -5.63
C VAL A 97 20.00 -20.59 -6.17
N ARG A 98 20.86 -19.65 -5.78
CA ARG A 98 20.80 -18.27 -6.24
C ARG A 98 21.00 -18.10 -7.74
N ARG A 99 21.74 -19.00 -8.41
CA ARG A 99 21.90 -18.98 -9.87
C ARG A 99 20.64 -19.42 -10.61
N LEU A 100 19.72 -20.12 -9.96
CA LEU A 100 18.43 -20.49 -10.56
C LEU A 100 17.53 -19.27 -10.79
N GLY A 101 17.73 -18.17 -10.05
CA GLY A 101 16.90 -16.97 -10.16
C GLY A 101 15.45 -17.17 -9.68
N LEU A 102 15.20 -18.23 -8.92
CA LEU A 102 13.90 -18.53 -8.34
C LEU A 102 13.66 -17.78 -7.03
N THR A 103 12.38 -17.59 -6.71
CA THR A 103 11.90 -17.18 -5.39
C THR A 103 11.01 -18.28 -4.81
N PHE A 104 10.93 -18.37 -3.49
CA PHE A 104 10.28 -19.48 -2.78
C PHE A 104 9.16 -19.00 -1.85
N ASP A 105 8.02 -19.66 -1.91
CA ASP A 105 6.87 -19.42 -1.03
C ASP A 105 7.10 -19.99 0.37
N LEU A 106 7.90 -21.05 0.48
CA LEU A 106 8.41 -21.58 1.73
C LEU A 106 9.89 -21.94 1.58
N ILE A 107 10.69 -21.53 2.57
CA ILE A 107 12.05 -22.02 2.77
C ILE A 107 12.10 -22.78 4.09
N LEU A 108 12.38 -24.08 4.04
CA LEU A 108 12.44 -24.97 5.18
C LEU A 108 13.89 -25.23 5.60
N LEU A 109 14.19 -25.06 6.88
CA LEU A 109 15.46 -25.42 7.52
C LEU A 109 15.16 -26.36 8.68
N SER A 110 14.94 -27.64 8.36
CA SER A 110 14.61 -28.70 9.32
C SER A 110 15.89 -29.26 9.93
N ALA A 111 16.17 -28.92 11.18
CA ALA A 111 17.34 -29.38 11.92
C ALA A 111 18.70 -28.99 11.30
N VAL A 112 18.78 -27.77 10.77
CA VAL A 112 19.96 -27.29 10.01
C VAL A 112 20.63 -26.06 10.64
N TRP A 113 19.89 -25.20 11.33
CA TRP A 113 20.41 -23.91 11.80
C TRP A 113 21.56 -24.01 12.81
N MET A 114 21.57 -25.06 13.64
CA MET A 114 22.66 -25.37 14.57
C MET A 114 23.99 -25.67 13.87
N HIS A 115 23.98 -25.98 12.57
CA HIS A 115 25.19 -26.14 11.77
C HIS A 115 25.66 -24.82 11.15
N VAL A 116 25.00 -23.68 11.35
CA VAL A 116 25.51 -22.40 10.83
C VAL A 116 26.39 -21.75 11.91
N PRO A 117 27.70 -21.52 11.65
CA PRO A 117 28.57 -20.84 12.60
C PRO A 117 28.01 -19.46 12.96
N PRO A 118 28.09 -19.01 14.24
CA PRO A 118 27.50 -17.74 14.67
C PRO A 118 27.85 -16.54 13.78
N ALA A 119 29.13 -16.41 13.40
CA ALA A 119 29.60 -15.34 12.51
C ALA A 119 28.98 -15.37 11.09
N ALA A 120 28.42 -16.50 10.65
CA ALA A 120 27.81 -16.68 9.34
C ALA A 120 26.27 -16.56 9.36
N ARG A 121 25.63 -16.60 10.54
CA ARG A 121 24.16 -16.62 10.69
C ARG A 121 23.47 -15.41 10.06
N ALA A 122 23.99 -14.20 10.31
CA ALA A 122 23.45 -12.99 9.69
C ALA A 122 23.55 -13.04 8.14
N ARG A 123 24.67 -13.53 7.59
CA ARG A 123 24.85 -13.67 6.14
C ARG A 123 23.88 -14.71 5.57
N ALA A 124 23.78 -15.88 6.21
CA ALA A 124 22.87 -16.95 5.83
C ALA A 124 21.42 -16.44 5.78
N LEU A 125 20.94 -15.81 6.85
CA LEU A 125 19.57 -15.34 6.93
C LEU A 125 19.25 -14.26 5.90
N ARG A 126 20.19 -13.34 5.63
CA ARG A 126 20.05 -12.36 4.55
C ARG A 126 19.87 -13.03 3.19
N LYS A 127 20.64 -14.09 2.89
CA LYS A 127 20.51 -14.81 1.61
C LYS A 127 19.17 -15.50 1.49
N LEU A 128 18.70 -16.15 2.56
CA LEU A 128 17.38 -16.76 2.61
C LEU A 128 16.27 -15.72 2.39
N ALA A 129 16.33 -14.59 3.09
CA ALA A 129 15.36 -13.50 2.95
C ALA A 129 15.28 -12.96 1.52
N THR A 130 16.41 -12.82 0.82
CA THR A 130 16.43 -12.33 -0.58
C THR A 130 15.85 -13.31 -1.61
N MET A 131 15.63 -14.57 -1.23
CA MET A 131 15.05 -15.60 -2.10
C MET A 131 13.59 -15.88 -1.76
N LEU A 132 12.98 -15.17 -0.81
CA LEU A 132 11.56 -15.30 -0.53
C LEU A 132 10.72 -14.69 -1.64
N ALA A 133 9.67 -15.39 -2.03
CA ALA A 133 8.57 -14.80 -2.78
C ALA A 133 7.82 -13.77 -1.90
N PRO A 134 7.04 -12.86 -2.50
CA PRO A 134 6.11 -12.03 -1.74
C PRO A 134 5.21 -12.91 -0.86
N SER A 135 5.04 -12.52 0.41
CA SER A 135 4.31 -13.31 1.43
C SER A 135 4.89 -14.70 1.75
N GLY A 136 6.07 -15.02 1.21
CA GLY A 136 6.78 -16.26 1.50
C GLY A 136 7.25 -16.36 2.94
N ARG A 137 7.46 -17.59 3.41
CA ARG A 137 7.81 -17.89 4.80
C ARG A 137 9.14 -18.63 4.89
N ILE A 138 9.86 -18.42 5.99
CA ILE A 138 11.02 -19.24 6.38
C ILE A 138 10.66 -19.98 7.65
N ALA A 139 10.70 -21.30 7.62
CA ALA A 139 10.50 -22.15 8.79
C ALA A 139 11.86 -22.73 9.22
N ILE A 140 12.27 -22.45 10.46
CA ILE A 140 13.56 -22.88 11.02
C ILE A 140 13.31 -23.62 12.32
N SER A 141 13.79 -24.86 12.44
CA SER A 141 13.80 -25.56 13.72
C SER A 141 15.13 -25.39 14.45
N LEU A 142 15.04 -25.02 15.72
CA LEU A 142 16.13 -24.79 16.64
C LEU A 142 16.25 -25.97 17.59
N ARG A 143 17.40 -26.65 17.60
CA ARG A 143 17.71 -27.69 18.59
C ARG A 143 18.25 -27.03 19.85
N LEU A 144 17.46 -27.07 20.92
CA LEU A 144 17.84 -26.62 22.24
C LEU A 144 18.52 -27.77 23.00
N GLY A 145 19.56 -27.45 23.76
CA GLY A 145 20.38 -28.41 24.50
C GLY A 145 21.88 -28.28 24.16
N GLU A 146 22.72 -29.10 24.80
CA GLU A 146 24.17 -29.01 24.62
C GLU A 146 24.59 -29.23 23.15
N PRO A 147 25.50 -28.41 22.62
CA PRO A 147 26.01 -28.56 21.25
C PRO A 147 26.74 -29.89 21.05
N ASP A 148 26.44 -30.59 19.95
CA ASP A 148 27.17 -31.79 19.53
C ASP A 148 28.40 -31.38 18.70
N THR A 149 29.57 -31.43 19.33
CA THR A 149 30.85 -31.05 18.70
C THR A 149 31.28 -32.03 17.61
N ALA A 150 30.91 -33.32 17.71
CA ALA A 150 31.22 -34.31 16.68
C ALA A 150 30.45 -34.03 15.37
N ARG A 151 29.29 -33.40 15.48
CA ARG A 151 28.46 -32.92 14.35
C ARG A 151 28.68 -31.45 13.99
N ALA A 152 29.69 -30.82 14.59
CA ALA A 152 29.99 -29.40 14.41
C ALA A 152 28.75 -28.50 14.60
N MET A 153 27.95 -28.80 15.62
CA MET A 153 26.78 -28.02 16.02
C MET A 153 27.19 -26.89 16.98
N TYR A 154 26.46 -25.78 16.91
CA TYR A 154 26.60 -24.61 17.77
C TYR A 154 25.31 -24.38 18.54
N GLU A 155 25.41 -23.70 19.68
CA GLU A 155 24.24 -23.24 20.45
C GLU A 155 23.39 -22.30 19.59
N VAL A 156 22.06 -22.43 19.72
CA VAL A 156 21.08 -21.61 18.99
C VAL A 156 20.02 -21.12 19.95
N THR A 157 19.55 -19.89 19.75
CA THR A 157 18.45 -19.32 20.52
C THR A 157 17.45 -18.63 19.62
N LEU A 158 16.18 -18.63 20.02
CA LEU A 158 15.15 -17.86 19.33
C LEU A 158 15.45 -16.36 19.36
N HIS A 159 16.06 -15.87 20.43
CA HIS A 159 16.42 -14.46 20.59
C HIS A 159 17.42 -13.99 19.55
N GLU A 160 18.53 -14.71 19.37
CA GLU A 160 19.54 -14.40 18.36
C GLU A 160 18.96 -14.49 16.95
N LEU A 161 18.22 -15.57 16.65
CA LEU A 161 17.59 -15.74 15.34
C LEU A 161 16.62 -14.60 15.04
N SER A 162 15.78 -14.22 15.99
CA SER A 162 14.81 -13.12 15.85
C SER A 162 15.51 -11.77 15.68
N GLY A 163 16.62 -11.54 16.39
CA GLY A 163 17.43 -10.32 16.23
C GLY A 163 18.00 -10.19 14.83
N HIS A 164 18.54 -11.27 14.25
CA HIS A 164 18.98 -11.28 12.86
C HIS A 164 17.81 -11.12 11.87
N ALA A 165 16.68 -11.77 12.12
CA ALA A 165 15.50 -11.70 11.25
C ALA A 165 15.00 -10.25 11.09
N GLN A 166 14.89 -9.53 12.21
CA GLN A 166 14.44 -8.13 12.22
C GLN A 166 15.37 -7.22 11.39
N GLN A 167 16.68 -7.45 11.40
CA GLN A 167 17.64 -6.67 10.59
C GLN A 167 17.39 -6.77 9.08
N PHE A 168 16.74 -7.85 8.63
CA PHE A 168 16.40 -8.08 7.23
C PHE A 168 14.91 -7.91 6.95
N GLY A 169 14.18 -7.26 7.87
CA GLY A 169 12.76 -6.98 7.71
C GLY A 169 11.86 -8.19 7.87
N LEU A 170 12.36 -9.34 8.34
CA LEU A 170 11.54 -10.52 8.62
C LEU A 170 10.85 -10.37 9.98
N ARG A 171 9.55 -10.65 10.03
CA ARG A 171 8.76 -10.70 11.27
C ARG A 171 8.57 -12.16 11.71
N LEU A 172 8.73 -12.42 13.00
CA LEU A 172 8.33 -13.69 13.61
C LEU A 172 6.79 -13.80 13.57
N LEU A 173 6.29 -14.77 12.81
CA LEU A 173 4.86 -15.06 12.69
C LEU A 173 4.42 -16.03 13.79
N ARG A 174 5.24 -17.05 14.06
CA ARG A 174 4.98 -18.07 15.08
C ARG A 174 6.28 -18.64 15.62
N ALA A 175 6.29 -18.93 16.91
CA ALA A 175 7.25 -19.83 17.53
C ALA A 175 6.49 -20.93 18.28
N SER A 176 6.94 -22.17 18.18
CA SER A 176 6.30 -23.30 18.86
C SER A 176 7.34 -24.27 19.37
N ASP A 177 7.24 -24.60 20.66
CA ASP A 177 8.14 -25.54 21.31
C ASP A 177 7.62 -26.98 21.18
N SER A 178 8.52 -27.94 21.07
CA SER A 178 8.21 -29.36 21.02
C SER A 178 9.30 -30.21 21.67
N ALA A 179 8.90 -31.40 22.13
CA ALA A 179 9.83 -32.40 22.64
C ALA A 179 10.61 -33.06 21.49
N ASP A 180 11.80 -33.61 21.79
CA ASP A 180 12.58 -34.37 20.81
C ASP A 180 11.89 -35.69 20.43
N ARG A 181 11.47 -35.81 19.18
CA ARG A 181 10.79 -37.02 18.65
C ARG A 181 11.68 -38.25 18.58
N LEU A 182 13.00 -38.06 18.62
CA LEU A 182 13.98 -39.14 18.70
C LEU A 182 14.32 -39.56 20.14
N GLY A 183 13.67 -38.95 21.15
CA GLY A 183 13.80 -39.33 22.56
C GLY A 183 15.16 -39.05 23.18
N ARG A 184 15.97 -38.15 22.61
CA ARG A 184 17.31 -37.84 23.13
C ARG A 184 17.21 -37.01 24.42
N PRO A 185 17.92 -37.42 25.49
CA PRO A 185 17.86 -36.73 26.77
C PRO A 185 18.46 -35.32 26.67
N GLY A 186 17.78 -34.33 27.29
CA GLY A 186 18.25 -32.95 27.33
C GLY A 186 18.06 -32.16 26.03
N ILE A 187 17.42 -32.75 25.02
CA ILE A 187 17.14 -32.09 23.73
C ILE A 187 15.67 -31.67 23.65
N ALA A 188 15.45 -30.43 23.26
CA ALA A 188 14.14 -29.88 22.93
C ALA A 188 14.22 -29.09 21.62
N TRP A 189 13.06 -28.74 21.06
CA TRP A 189 12.99 -28.03 19.80
C TRP A 189 12.10 -26.80 19.90
N THR A 190 12.48 -25.76 19.18
CA THR A 190 11.61 -24.62 18.88
C THR A 190 11.55 -24.43 17.37
N THR A 191 10.37 -24.48 16.78
CA THR A 191 10.15 -24.12 15.38
C THR A 191 9.74 -22.65 15.29
N ALA A 192 10.54 -21.86 14.58
CA ALA A 192 10.30 -20.44 14.34
C ALA A 192 9.94 -20.20 12.88
N ILE A 193 8.84 -19.50 12.64
CA ILE A 193 8.32 -19.20 11.31
C ILE A 193 8.37 -17.69 11.11
N PHE A 194 9.08 -17.26 10.08
CA PHE A 194 9.27 -15.86 9.72
C PHE A 194 8.62 -15.56 8.37
N GLY A 195 8.18 -14.32 8.16
CA GLY A 195 7.72 -13.84 6.86
C GLY A 195 8.14 -12.39 6.62
N LEU A 196 8.20 -11.99 5.36
CA LEU A 196 8.32 -10.58 5.00
C LEU A 196 6.96 -9.88 5.24
N PRO A 197 6.93 -8.65 5.77
CA PRO A 197 5.75 -7.81 5.70
C PRO A 197 5.41 -7.63 4.23
N ASP A 198 4.18 -7.99 3.83
CA ASP A 198 3.72 -7.70 2.47
C ASP A 198 3.79 -6.18 2.26
N ASP A 199 4.49 -5.79 1.22
CA ASP A 199 4.76 -4.42 0.85
C ASP A 199 3.84 -3.98 -0.30
N GLY A 200 2.86 -4.84 -0.64
CA GLY A 200 1.92 -4.72 -1.75
C GLY A 200 2.35 -5.49 -3.00
N LEU A 201 3.62 -5.93 -3.14
CA LEU A 201 4.07 -6.68 -4.32
C LEU A 201 3.35 -8.02 -4.47
N GLY A 202 2.99 -8.67 -3.35
CA GLY A 202 2.31 -9.98 -3.37
C GLY A 202 0.92 -9.93 -3.98
N ALA A 203 0.25 -8.78 -3.94
CA ALA A 203 -1.05 -8.61 -4.57
C ALA A 203 -0.98 -8.22 -6.07
N LEU A 204 0.19 -7.91 -6.64
CA LEU A 204 0.30 -7.54 -8.06
C LEU A 204 -0.09 -8.67 -9.03
N PRO A 205 0.31 -9.94 -8.83
CA PRO A 205 -0.16 -11.05 -9.66
C PRO A 205 -1.68 -11.22 -9.60
N LEU A 206 -2.27 -11.07 -8.41
CA LEU A 206 -3.72 -11.08 -8.22
C LEU A 206 -4.38 -9.93 -8.98
N LEU A 207 -3.93 -8.68 -8.78
CA LEU A 207 -4.48 -7.51 -9.47
C LEU A 207 -4.37 -7.67 -10.99
N ARG A 208 -3.25 -8.19 -11.50
CA ARG A 208 -3.09 -8.52 -12.92
C ARG A 208 -4.14 -9.54 -13.38
N HIS A 209 -4.36 -10.61 -12.62
CA HIS A 209 -5.39 -11.61 -12.93
C HIS A 209 -6.79 -10.98 -12.97
N LEU A 210 -7.18 -10.23 -11.93
CA LEU A 210 -8.49 -9.57 -11.86
C LEU A 210 -8.71 -8.57 -13.00
N VAL A 211 -7.68 -7.82 -13.37
CA VAL A 211 -7.78 -6.82 -14.43
C VAL A 211 -7.78 -7.45 -15.83
N LEU A 212 -6.91 -8.42 -16.10
CA LEU A 212 -6.69 -8.89 -17.48
C LEU A 212 -7.32 -10.25 -17.81
N VAL A 213 -7.44 -11.15 -16.83
CA VAL A 213 -7.81 -12.56 -17.05
C VAL A 213 -9.25 -12.84 -16.65
N ASP A 214 -9.67 -12.31 -15.50
CA ASP A 214 -11.00 -12.53 -14.94
C ASP A 214 -12.12 -12.05 -15.91
N GLU A 215 -13.19 -12.84 -16.04
CA GLU A 215 -14.25 -12.59 -17.03
C GLU A 215 -15.13 -11.40 -16.62
N LYS A 216 -15.47 -10.56 -17.60
CA LYS A 216 -16.17 -9.28 -17.39
C LYS A 216 -17.45 -9.20 -18.22
N SER A 217 -18.58 -9.33 -17.55
CA SER A 217 -19.93 -9.13 -18.12
C SER A 217 -20.36 -7.65 -18.17
N SER A 218 -19.61 -6.77 -17.52
CA SER A 218 -19.78 -5.31 -17.54
C SER A 218 -18.47 -4.63 -17.13
N THR A 219 -18.42 -3.30 -17.22
CA THR A 219 -17.29 -2.49 -16.73
C THR A 219 -17.17 -2.43 -15.20
N TYR A 220 -18.12 -3.04 -14.47
CA TYR A 220 -18.27 -2.87 -13.03
C TYR A 220 -17.04 -3.34 -12.24
N LYS A 221 -16.48 -4.52 -12.57
CA LYS A 221 -15.30 -5.05 -11.87
C LYS A 221 -14.12 -4.08 -11.93
N ILE A 222 -13.86 -3.51 -13.12
CA ILE A 222 -12.81 -2.51 -13.33
C ILE A 222 -13.12 -1.22 -12.57
N ALA A 223 -14.39 -0.80 -12.55
CA ALA A 223 -14.79 0.38 -11.80
C ALA A 223 -14.56 0.23 -10.29
N LEU A 224 -14.88 -0.92 -9.68
CA LEU A 224 -14.64 -1.13 -8.25
C LEU A 224 -13.13 -1.11 -7.93
N LEU A 225 -12.30 -1.81 -8.71
CA LEU A 225 -10.85 -1.77 -8.53
C LEU A 225 -10.29 -0.34 -8.67
N ARG A 226 -10.78 0.42 -9.65
CA ARG A 226 -10.39 1.83 -9.85
C ARG A 226 -10.84 2.73 -8.72
N ILE A 227 -12.01 2.50 -8.12
CA ILE A 227 -12.47 3.24 -6.93
C ILE A 227 -11.53 3.03 -5.77
N VAL A 228 -11.20 1.77 -5.47
CA VAL A 228 -10.28 1.47 -4.36
C VAL A 228 -8.91 2.10 -4.62
N ALA A 229 -8.40 2.02 -5.86
CA ALA A 229 -7.14 2.65 -6.25
C ALA A 229 -7.17 4.18 -6.07
N ARG A 230 -8.26 4.85 -6.53
CA ARG A 230 -8.41 6.30 -6.39
C ARG A 230 -8.63 6.75 -4.95
N ILE A 231 -9.30 5.97 -4.12
CA ILE A 231 -9.44 6.27 -2.69
C ILE A 231 -8.09 6.12 -1.99
N ALA A 232 -7.34 5.03 -2.24
CA ALA A 232 -6.00 4.81 -1.69
C ALA A 232 -4.99 5.91 -2.06
N ASP A 233 -5.15 6.46 -3.26
CA ASP A 233 -4.37 7.59 -3.76
C ASP A 233 -4.83 8.90 -3.13
N THR A 234 -6.08 9.32 -3.35
CA THR A 234 -6.51 10.72 -3.14
C THR A 234 -7.31 10.96 -1.86
N ALA A 235 -7.87 9.91 -1.25
CA ALA A 235 -8.79 10.01 -0.12
C ALA A 235 -8.48 8.99 0.99
N GLY A 236 -7.19 8.65 1.15
CA GLY A 236 -6.74 7.64 2.10
C GLY A 236 -6.98 8.02 3.56
N GLY A 237 -7.17 9.31 3.87
CA GLY A 237 -7.53 9.77 5.21
C GLY A 237 -8.95 9.36 5.65
N CYS A 238 -9.83 9.02 4.71
CA CYS A 238 -11.15 8.46 5.03
C CYS A 238 -11.12 6.96 5.38
N ALA A 239 -9.96 6.30 5.25
CA ALA A 239 -9.84 4.87 5.49
C ALA A 239 -9.56 4.58 6.97
N ARG A 240 -10.21 3.55 7.52
CA ARG A 240 -9.93 3.02 8.87
C ARG A 240 -9.09 1.75 8.74
N HIS A 241 -7.97 1.69 9.45
CA HIS A 241 -7.04 0.56 9.39
C HIS A 241 -7.34 -0.43 10.52
N GLU A 242 -7.79 -1.63 10.15
CA GLU A 242 -8.02 -2.76 11.05
C GLU A 242 -6.86 -3.78 10.95
N ALA A 243 -6.89 -4.82 11.78
CA ALA A 243 -5.80 -5.80 11.84
C ALA A 243 -5.54 -6.51 10.50
N ASP A 244 -6.60 -6.91 9.79
CA ASP A 244 -6.51 -7.76 8.59
C ASP A 244 -7.01 -7.06 7.31
N TYR A 245 -7.64 -5.89 7.44
CA TYR A 245 -8.25 -5.17 6.32
C TYR A 245 -8.25 -3.65 6.54
N VAL A 246 -8.58 -2.94 5.47
CA VAL A 246 -8.84 -1.50 5.49
C VAL A 246 -10.32 -1.27 5.20
N ALA A 247 -11.00 -0.60 6.11
CA ALA A 247 -12.40 -0.22 5.99
C ALA A 247 -12.53 1.12 5.28
N LEU A 248 -13.35 1.15 4.22
CA LEU A 248 -13.69 2.34 3.45
C LEU A 248 -15.18 2.67 3.61
N PRO A 249 -15.56 3.96 3.69
CA PRO A 249 -16.96 4.33 3.73
C PRO A 249 -17.65 3.98 2.41
N MET A 250 -18.73 3.21 2.47
CA MET A 250 -19.46 2.77 1.27
C MET A 250 -20.06 3.96 0.50
N GLY A 251 -20.41 5.05 1.18
CA GLY A 251 -20.88 6.28 0.54
C GLY A 251 -19.79 6.93 -0.33
N LEU A 252 -18.52 6.85 0.07
CA LEU A 252 -17.40 7.38 -0.70
C LEU A 252 -17.14 6.55 -1.95
N ALA A 253 -17.20 5.22 -1.82
CA ALA A 253 -17.13 4.33 -2.95
C ALA A 253 -18.28 4.57 -3.95
N ALA A 254 -19.50 4.79 -3.46
CA ALA A 254 -20.64 5.13 -4.30
C ALA A 254 -20.52 6.51 -4.97
N LEU A 255 -19.97 7.50 -4.26
CA LEU A 255 -19.71 8.84 -4.80
C LEU A 255 -18.70 8.77 -5.95
N PHE A 256 -17.58 8.08 -5.76
CA PHE A 256 -16.54 7.91 -6.80
C PHE A 256 -17.08 7.12 -7.99
N TRP A 257 -17.91 6.10 -7.75
CA TRP A 257 -18.63 5.38 -8.80
C TRP A 257 -19.48 6.33 -9.63
N MET A 258 -20.34 7.15 -9.00
CA MET A 258 -21.15 8.15 -9.70
C MET A 258 -20.30 9.09 -10.55
N ARG A 259 -19.22 9.64 -9.98
CA ARG A 259 -18.32 10.58 -10.68
C ARG A 259 -17.73 10.00 -11.95
N MET A 260 -17.29 8.74 -11.93
CA MET A 260 -16.69 8.09 -13.11
C MET A 260 -17.72 7.73 -14.17
N TYR A 261 -18.89 7.22 -13.76
CA TYR A 261 -19.89 6.74 -14.72
C TYR A 261 -20.67 7.86 -15.37
N LYS A 262 -20.98 8.93 -14.64
CA LYS A 262 -21.82 10.03 -15.13
C LYS A 262 -21.37 10.60 -16.49
N PRO A 263 -20.11 10.99 -16.73
CA PRO A 263 -19.69 11.45 -18.06
C PRO A 263 -19.84 10.38 -19.14
N LEU A 264 -19.62 9.10 -18.83
CA LEU A 264 -19.77 8.01 -19.79
C LEU A 264 -21.24 7.79 -20.18
N ILE A 265 -22.14 7.78 -19.19
CA ILE A 265 -23.57 7.56 -19.39
C ILE A 265 -24.22 8.73 -20.14
N GLU A 266 -23.85 9.96 -19.80
CA GLU A 266 -24.38 11.16 -20.46
C GLU A 266 -23.93 11.29 -21.91
N ASN A 267 -22.77 10.70 -22.25
CA ASN A 267 -22.26 10.61 -23.63
C ASN A 267 -22.65 9.29 -24.33
N GLY A 268 -23.54 8.49 -23.74
CA GLY A 268 -24.10 7.29 -24.38
C GLY A 268 -23.11 6.13 -24.55
N LEU A 269 -22.00 6.10 -23.81
CA LEU A 269 -21.03 5.02 -23.89
C LEU A 269 -21.53 3.75 -23.17
N PRO A 270 -21.50 2.58 -23.83
CA PRO A 270 -22.02 1.34 -23.26
C PRO A 270 -21.11 0.81 -22.15
N GLN A 271 -21.72 0.33 -21.07
CA GLN A 271 -21.01 -0.24 -19.90
C GLN A 271 -21.22 -1.75 -19.74
N MET A 272 -21.96 -2.35 -20.67
CA MET A 272 -22.26 -3.77 -20.74
C MET A 272 -22.59 -4.18 -22.18
N PRO A 273 -22.47 -5.47 -22.53
CA PRO A 273 -22.86 -5.97 -23.83
C PRO A 273 -24.34 -5.69 -24.14
N VAL A 274 -24.65 -5.62 -25.43
CA VAL A 274 -26.03 -5.47 -25.90
C VAL A 274 -26.77 -6.79 -25.67
N SER A 275 -27.67 -6.85 -24.68
CA SER A 275 -28.63 -7.95 -24.52
C SER A 275 -30.06 -7.47 -24.80
N ARG A 276 -31.01 -8.41 -24.97
CA ARG A 276 -32.42 -8.14 -25.35
C ARG A 276 -33.18 -7.18 -24.41
N ALA A 277 -32.65 -6.86 -23.23
CA ALA A 277 -33.26 -6.00 -22.20
C ALA A 277 -32.75 -4.54 -22.19
N GLY A 278 -31.88 -4.14 -23.13
CA GLY A 278 -31.30 -2.79 -23.20
C GLY A 278 -29.89 -2.72 -22.62
N THR A 279 -29.21 -1.58 -22.84
CA THR A 279 -27.79 -1.34 -22.54
C THR A 279 -27.54 -0.51 -21.28
N LYS A 280 -28.59 -0.18 -20.52
CA LYS A 280 -28.49 0.78 -19.41
C LYS A 280 -28.03 0.10 -18.11
N PRO A 281 -27.03 0.66 -17.40
CA PRO A 281 -26.64 0.17 -16.09
C PRO A 281 -27.79 0.23 -15.08
N GLY A 282 -27.93 -0.80 -14.25
CA GLY A 282 -29.05 -0.92 -13.31
C GLY A 282 -29.13 0.17 -12.22
N PHE A 283 -28.07 0.95 -12.02
CA PHE A 283 -28.05 2.10 -11.11
C PHE A 283 -28.46 3.43 -11.78
N VAL A 284 -28.68 3.45 -13.09
CA VAL A 284 -29.11 4.65 -13.83
C VAL A 284 -30.63 4.75 -13.76
N THR A 285 -31.10 5.29 -12.63
CA THR A 285 -32.53 5.49 -12.30
C THR A 285 -32.98 6.92 -12.58
N ASP A 286 -34.26 7.22 -12.34
CA ASP A 286 -34.79 8.60 -12.42
C ASP A 286 -34.05 9.55 -11.48
N SER A 287 -33.66 9.09 -10.28
CA SER A 287 -32.85 9.89 -9.37
C SER A 287 -31.46 10.19 -9.92
N PHE A 288 -30.82 9.22 -10.58
CA PHE A 288 -29.53 9.45 -11.23
C PHE A 288 -29.67 10.48 -12.36
N ASN A 289 -30.71 10.35 -13.18
CA ASN A 289 -30.96 11.25 -14.31
C ASN A 289 -31.34 12.66 -13.85
N ALA A 290 -32.01 12.82 -12.70
CA ALA A 290 -32.33 14.12 -12.12
C ALA A 290 -31.08 14.95 -11.78
N LEU A 291 -29.93 14.30 -11.57
CA LEU A 291 -28.66 14.95 -11.25
C LEU A 291 -27.87 15.37 -12.49
N ARG A 292 -28.46 15.33 -13.70
CA ARG A 292 -27.76 15.64 -14.97
C ARG A 292 -27.00 16.98 -14.92
N LEU A 293 -27.57 18.01 -14.31
CA LEU A 293 -26.99 19.36 -14.24
C LEU A 293 -25.84 19.51 -13.22
N ILE A 294 -25.64 18.55 -12.32
CA ILE A 294 -24.53 18.59 -11.35
C ILE A 294 -23.29 18.06 -12.03
N HIS A 295 -22.19 18.82 -12.11
CA HIS A 295 -20.96 18.31 -12.72
C HIS A 295 -20.24 17.30 -11.81
N PRO A 296 -19.53 16.29 -12.36
CA PRO A 296 -18.80 15.31 -11.54
C PRO A 296 -17.78 15.90 -10.55
N VAL A 297 -17.26 17.10 -10.82
CA VAL A 297 -16.32 17.80 -9.90
C VAL A 297 -17.02 18.39 -8.67
N GLU A 298 -18.33 18.66 -8.76
CA GLU A 298 -19.14 19.17 -7.65
C GLU A 298 -19.50 18.09 -6.63
N LEU A 299 -19.48 16.81 -7.06
CA LEU A 299 -19.72 15.63 -6.22
C LEU A 299 -18.49 15.30 -5.37
N ARG A 300 -18.16 16.17 -4.42
CA ARG A 300 -16.99 16.04 -3.54
C ARG A 300 -17.37 16.21 -2.09
N VAL A 301 -16.57 15.63 -1.20
CA VAL A 301 -16.76 15.79 0.24
C VAL A 301 -16.63 17.27 0.62
N GLY A 302 -17.47 17.71 1.56
CA GLY A 302 -17.70 19.11 1.92
C GLY A 302 -18.74 19.82 1.03
N ALA A 303 -19.20 19.22 -0.07
CA ALA A 303 -20.29 19.79 -0.86
C ALA A 303 -21.63 19.70 -0.13
N VAL A 304 -22.47 20.71 -0.35
CA VAL A 304 -23.80 20.85 0.26
C VAL A 304 -24.84 20.89 -0.84
N PHE A 305 -25.90 20.10 -0.68
CA PHE A 305 -27.03 20.04 -1.59
C PHE A 305 -28.32 20.20 -0.80
N ASP A 306 -29.31 20.85 -1.39
CA ASP A 306 -30.61 21.12 -0.76
C ASP A 306 -31.76 20.48 -1.53
N SER A 307 -32.90 20.34 -0.86
CA SER A 307 -34.21 20.01 -1.42
C SER A 307 -34.19 18.75 -2.31
N ASP A 308 -34.70 18.85 -3.54
CA ASP A 308 -34.79 17.71 -4.45
C ASP A 308 -33.43 17.17 -4.89
N THR A 309 -32.42 18.02 -5.06
CA THR A 309 -31.07 17.58 -5.42
C THR A 309 -30.47 16.74 -4.30
N ALA A 310 -30.66 17.13 -3.03
CA ALA A 310 -30.24 16.33 -1.88
C ALA A 310 -30.92 14.94 -1.86
N ARG A 311 -32.24 14.91 -2.11
CA ARG A 311 -33.02 13.67 -2.17
C ARG A 311 -32.56 12.75 -3.30
N HIS A 312 -32.37 13.28 -4.49
CA HIS A 312 -31.91 12.51 -5.66
C HIS A 312 -30.49 12.00 -5.48
N LEU A 313 -29.58 12.82 -4.96
CA LEU A 313 -28.20 12.40 -4.65
C LEU A 313 -28.17 11.27 -3.61
N HIS A 314 -28.87 11.44 -2.48
CA HIS A 314 -28.95 10.39 -1.46
C HIS A 314 -29.50 9.08 -2.03
N CYS A 315 -30.59 9.16 -2.80
CA CYS A 315 -31.21 7.99 -3.41
C CYS A 315 -30.26 7.27 -4.38
N SER A 316 -29.59 8.02 -5.27
CA SER A 316 -28.65 7.44 -6.23
C SER A 316 -27.42 6.83 -5.57
N LEU A 317 -26.89 7.43 -4.50
CA LEU A 317 -25.76 6.84 -3.76
C LEU A 317 -26.16 5.51 -3.11
N TRP A 318 -27.39 5.37 -2.59
CA TRP A 318 -27.91 4.10 -2.07
C TRP A 318 -28.06 3.03 -3.15
N GLU A 319 -28.58 3.40 -4.32
CA GLU A 319 -28.75 2.49 -5.46
C GLU A 319 -27.41 2.02 -6.01
N ILE A 320 -26.42 2.91 -6.05
CA ILE A 320 -25.04 2.60 -6.44
C ILE A 320 -24.39 1.70 -5.38
N ALA A 321 -24.49 2.03 -4.09
CA ALA A 321 -23.94 1.21 -3.01
C ALA A 321 -24.52 -0.21 -3.03
N ARG A 322 -25.85 -0.33 -3.22
CA ARG A 322 -26.53 -1.60 -3.41
C ARG A 322 -26.03 -2.32 -4.66
N THR A 323 -25.83 -1.61 -5.75
CA THR A 323 -25.26 -2.17 -6.99
C THR A 323 -23.90 -2.78 -6.68
N ILE A 324 -22.94 -1.99 -6.19
CA ILE A 324 -21.56 -2.44 -5.88
C ILE A 324 -21.56 -3.72 -5.03
N ARG A 325 -22.42 -3.77 -4.00
CA ARG A 325 -22.57 -4.93 -3.11
C ARG A 325 -23.07 -6.17 -3.84
N LEU A 326 -24.11 -6.05 -4.64
CA LEU A 326 -24.66 -7.18 -5.40
C LEU A 326 -23.72 -7.59 -6.54
N MET A 327 -23.11 -6.60 -7.20
CA MET A 327 -22.08 -6.71 -8.21
C MET A 327 -21.36 -5.36 -8.40
N PRO A 328 -20.02 -5.32 -8.37
CA PRO A 328 -19.14 -6.44 -8.68
C PRO A 328 -18.53 -7.15 -7.47
N ALA A 329 -18.72 -6.67 -6.23
CA ALA A 329 -17.97 -7.16 -5.07
C ALA A 329 -18.09 -8.68 -4.88
N LYS A 330 -19.31 -9.22 -5.03
CA LYS A 330 -19.60 -10.66 -4.96
C LYS A 330 -18.89 -11.51 -6.03
N TYR A 331 -18.48 -10.90 -7.15
CA TYR A 331 -17.92 -11.59 -8.32
C TYR A 331 -16.44 -11.29 -8.57
N LEU A 332 -15.83 -10.45 -7.73
CA LEU A 332 -14.39 -10.28 -7.66
C LEU A 332 -13.88 -11.27 -6.62
N CYS A 333 -13.56 -12.50 -7.07
CA CYS A 333 -13.19 -13.62 -6.23
C CYS A 333 -11.70 -13.92 -6.28
N TRP A 334 -11.20 -14.59 -5.25
CA TRP A 334 -9.84 -15.15 -5.27
C TRP A 334 -9.68 -16.15 -6.44
N PRO A 335 -8.51 -16.22 -7.11
CA PRO A 335 -8.28 -17.16 -8.19
C PRO A 335 -8.57 -18.60 -7.74
N ALA A 336 -9.24 -19.37 -8.61
CA ALA A 336 -9.66 -20.75 -8.33
C ALA A 336 -10.57 -20.92 -7.08
N SER A 337 -11.20 -19.85 -6.61
CA SER A 337 -12.13 -19.84 -5.48
C SER A 337 -13.42 -19.09 -5.81
N SER A 338 -14.51 -19.41 -5.09
CA SER A 338 -15.76 -18.65 -5.11
C SER A 338 -15.84 -17.59 -4.00
N GLU A 339 -14.82 -17.50 -3.15
CA GLU A 339 -14.71 -16.52 -2.08
C GLU A 339 -14.45 -15.11 -2.64
N SER A 340 -15.29 -14.15 -2.27
CA SER A 340 -15.14 -12.75 -2.66
C SER A 340 -13.97 -12.08 -1.95
N ILE A 341 -13.21 -11.29 -2.69
CA ILE A 341 -12.08 -10.50 -2.19
C ILE A 341 -12.54 -9.34 -1.32
N PHE A 342 -13.65 -8.70 -1.70
CA PHE A 342 -14.20 -7.54 -1.02
C PHE A 342 -15.41 -7.95 -0.20
N ASP A 343 -15.40 -7.66 1.10
CA ASP A 343 -16.56 -7.79 1.98
C ASP A 343 -17.26 -6.43 2.13
N ILE A 344 -18.59 -6.42 2.16
CA ILE A 344 -19.38 -5.19 2.30
C ILE A 344 -20.40 -5.37 3.42
N HIS A 345 -20.19 -4.64 4.51
CA HIS A 345 -21.15 -4.51 5.59
C HIS A 345 -22.14 -3.39 5.29
N ALA A 346 -23.35 -3.74 4.88
CA ALA A 346 -24.38 -2.75 4.53
C ALA A 346 -25.20 -2.32 5.74
N LEU A 347 -25.53 -1.03 5.79
CA LEU A 347 -26.51 -0.48 6.72
C LEU A 347 -27.90 -0.37 6.09
N ARG A 348 -28.90 -0.09 6.92
CA ARG A 348 -30.28 0.13 6.46
C ARG A 348 -30.41 1.55 5.91
N GLN A 349 -31.07 1.67 4.75
CA GLN A 349 -31.38 2.96 4.16
C GLN A 349 -32.21 3.84 5.09
N THR A 350 -31.74 5.06 5.30
CA THR A 350 -32.40 6.12 6.06
C THR A 350 -33.21 7.03 5.15
N ALA A 351 -34.04 7.91 5.73
CA ALA A 351 -34.73 8.94 4.96
C ALA A 351 -33.72 9.98 4.44
N ALA A 352 -33.94 10.46 3.21
CA ALA A 352 -33.07 11.50 2.65
C ALA A 352 -33.23 12.81 3.44
N PRO A 353 -32.13 13.46 3.86
CA PRO A 353 -32.21 14.75 4.54
C PRO A 353 -32.62 15.86 3.57
N SER A 354 -33.28 16.89 4.07
CA SER A 354 -33.66 18.08 3.29
C SER A 354 -32.46 18.95 2.89
N ARG A 355 -31.40 18.92 3.70
CA ARG A 355 -30.08 19.48 3.43
C ARG A 355 -29.04 18.39 3.65
N LEU A 356 -28.26 18.10 2.61
CA LEU A 356 -27.26 17.03 2.59
C LEU A 356 -25.88 17.65 2.52
N VAL A 357 -25.05 17.31 3.50
CA VAL A 357 -23.61 17.61 3.49
C VAL A 357 -22.89 16.30 3.23
N ILE A 358 -21.97 16.28 2.26
CA ILE A 358 -21.11 15.12 2.03
C ILE A 358 -19.97 15.17 3.08
N ASP A 359 -20.17 14.60 4.26
CA ASP A 359 -19.18 14.53 5.34
C ASP A 359 -18.89 13.07 5.76
N ASP A 360 -17.98 12.87 6.72
CA ASP A 360 -17.63 11.52 7.19
C ASP A 360 -18.85 10.73 7.70
N PRO A 361 -19.68 11.25 8.63
CA PRO A 361 -20.90 10.56 9.08
C PRO A 361 -21.83 10.17 7.94
N PHE A 362 -22.06 11.07 6.98
CA PHE A 362 -22.88 10.79 5.81
C PHE A 362 -22.30 9.64 4.98
N LEU A 363 -20.99 9.66 4.68
CA LEU A 363 -20.34 8.66 3.85
C LEU A 363 -20.33 7.26 4.50
N TRP A 364 -20.19 7.18 5.82
CA TRP A 364 -20.29 5.93 6.58
C TRP A 364 -21.72 5.42 6.76
N SER A 365 -22.74 6.27 6.60
CA SER A 365 -24.15 5.88 6.77
C SER A 365 -24.64 4.82 5.77
N PHE A 366 -23.90 4.61 4.67
CA PHE A 366 -24.18 3.60 3.65
C PHE A 366 -23.60 2.22 3.98
N GLY A 367 -22.73 2.14 5.00
CA GLY A 367 -22.00 0.93 5.39
C GLY A 367 -20.50 1.01 5.09
N GLU A 368 -19.87 -0.15 5.07
CA GLU A 368 -18.42 -0.32 5.02
C GLU A 368 -18.02 -1.28 3.89
N LEU A 369 -17.05 -0.86 3.09
CA LEU A 369 -16.34 -1.70 2.11
C LEU A 369 -14.99 -2.11 2.71
N ARG A 370 -14.78 -3.40 2.89
CA ARG A 370 -13.55 -3.97 3.46
C ARG A 370 -12.61 -4.41 2.34
N VAL A 371 -11.39 -3.88 2.38
CA VAL A 371 -10.34 -4.17 1.41
C VAL A 371 -9.22 -4.93 2.12
N PRO A 372 -8.82 -6.12 1.65
CA PRO A 372 -7.69 -6.84 2.23
C PRO A 372 -6.42 -5.97 2.24
N PHE A 373 -5.67 -6.02 3.34
CA PHE A 373 -4.54 -5.11 3.58
C PHE A 373 -3.51 -5.13 2.45
N GLN A 374 -3.17 -6.32 1.95
CA GLN A 374 -2.24 -6.51 0.83
C GLN A 374 -2.70 -5.81 -0.46
N ILE A 375 -4.01 -5.83 -0.75
CA ILE A 375 -4.57 -5.17 -1.93
C ILE A 375 -4.56 -3.66 -1.74
N TRP A 376 -4.93 -3.18 -0.56
CA TRP A 376 -4.88 -1.76 -0.23
C TRP A 376 -3.45 -1.22 -0.36
N GLN A 377 -2.46 -1.90 0.21
CA GLN A 377 -1.05 -1.51 0.10
C GLN A 377 -0.57 -1.50 -1.35
N ALA A 378 -0.94 -2.52 -2.13
CA ALA A 378 -0.57 -2.60 -3.54
C ALA A 378 -1.14 -1.43 -4.34
N LEU A 379 -2.43 -1.16 -4.16
CA LEU A 379 -3.10 -0.03 -4.81
C LEU A 379 -2.60 1.33 -4.31
N THR A 380 -2.13 1.42 -3.06
CA THR A 380 -1.54 2.65 -2.51
C THR A 380 -0.16 2.95 -3.11
N ARG A 381 0.70 1.93 -3.23
CA ARG A 381 2.11 2.09 -3.62
C ARG A 381 2.35 1.98 -5.11
N TYR A 382 1.62 1.09 -5.78
CA TYR A 382 1.79 0.79 -7.19
C TYR A 382 0.72 1.47 -8.06
N ASN A 383 -0.03 2.43 -7.50
CA ASN A 383 -1.11 3.14 -8.20
C ASN A 383 -0.69 3.70 -9.57
N VAL A 384 0.52 4.26 -9.65
CA VAL A 384 1.06 4.86 -10.89
C VAL A 384 1.14 3.86 -12.05
N TRP A 385 1.26 2.57 -11.75
CA TRP A 385 1.21 1.49 -12.75
C TRP A 385 -0.19 0.86 -12.86
N VAL A 386 -0.93 0.78 -11.76
CA VAL A 386 -2.24 0.10 -11.74
C VAL A 386 -3.35 0.95 -12.37
N GLU A 387 -3.43 2.25 -12.05
CA GLU A 387 -4.49 3.14 -12.55
C GLU A 387 -4.53 3.20 -14.10
N PRO A 388 -3.39 3.39 -14.80
CA PRO A 388 -3.41 3.43 -16.26
C PRO A 388 -3.88 2.11 -16.88
N VAL A 389 -3.55 0.98 -16.26
CA VAL A 389 -3.98 -0.35 -16.74
C VAL A 389 -5.49 -0.52 -16.53
N LEU A 390 -6.04 -0.05 -15.40
CA LEU A 390 -7.49 -0.05 -15.16
C LEU A 390 -8.24 0.81 -16.18
N VAL A 391 -7.74 2.02 -16.47
CA VAL A 391 -8.32 2.89 -17.51
C VAL A 391 -8.26 2.22 -18.88
N SER A 392 -7.11 1.67 -19.25
CA SER A 392 -6.94 0.99 -20.54
C SER A 392 -7.90 -0.18 -20.69
N GLU A 393 -8.07 -0.99 -19.65
CA GLU A 393 -9.00 -2.13 -19.68
C GLU A 393 -10.46 -1.67 -19.73
N TRP A 394 -10.83 -0.61 -19.02
CA TRP A 394 -12.18 -0.04 -19.11
C TRP A 394 -12.48 0.45 -20.54
N VAL A 395 -11.54 1.19 -21.15
CA VAL A 395 -11.66 1.63 -22.55
C VAL A 395 -11.82 0.43 -23.48
N ARG A 396 -11.03 -0.64 -23.29
CA ARG A 396 -11.14 -1.88 -24.07
C ARG A 396 -12.55 -2.48 -23.99
N LEU A 397 -13.15 -2.54 -22.81
CA LEU A 397 -14.52 -3.05 -22.62
C LEU A 397 -15.55 -2.15 -23.32
N VAL A 398 -15.45 -0.83 -23.18
CA VAL A 398 -16.37 0.11 -23.84
C VAL A 398 -16.32 -0.03 -25.36
N VAL A 399 -15.13 -0.13 -25.94
CA VAL A 399 -14.95 -0.36 -27.38
C VAL A 399 -15.57 -1.69 -27.80
N SER A 400 -15.32 -2.76 -27.03
CA SER A 400 -15.91 -4.09 -27.27
C SER A 400 -17.44 -4.04 -27.25
N TYR A 401 -18.04 -3.37 -26.27
CA TYR A 401 -19.49 -3.26 -26.12
C TYR A 401 -20.15 -2.31 -27.13
N ALA A 402 -19.43 -1.28 -27.57
CA ALA A 402 -19.88 -0.35 -28.61
C ALA A 402 -19.92 -1.01 -30.00
N ALA A 403 -19.02 -1.97 -30.25
CA ALA A 403 -18.85 -2.60 -31.56
C ALA A 403 -18.81 -1.53 -32.68
N ASN A 404 -19.46 -1.78 -33.83
CA ASN A 404 -19.50 -0.85 -34.96
C ASN A 404 -20.53 0.30 -34.80
N ARG A 405 -21.16 0.48 -33.63
CA ARG A 405 -22.26 1.45 -33.45
C ARG A 405 -21.80 2.86 -33.11
N LEU A 406 -20.65 2.98 -32.45
CA LEU A 406 -20.07 4.25 -32.02
C LEU A 406 -18.61 4.33 -32.48
N PRO A 407 -18.37 4.93 -33.67
CA PRO A 407 -17.02 5.30 -34.11
C PRO A 407 -16.35 6.16 -33.03
N ASP A 408 -15.03 6.04 -32.87
CA ASP A 408 -14.22 6.81 -31.90
C ASP A 408 -14.56 6.62 -30.40
N SER A 409 -15.40 5.63 -30.05
CA SER A 409 -15.75 5.31 -28.66
C SER A 409 -14.54 5.12 -27.75
N GLY A 410 -13.43 4.58 -28.27
CA GLY A 410 -12.18 4.41 -27.51
C GLY A 410 -11.53 5.73 -27.10
N ARG A 411 -11.39 6.68 -28.03
CA ARG A 411 -10.81 8.00 -27.76
C ARG A 411 -11.70 8.81 -26.82
N LEU A 412 -13.01 8.77 -27.05
CA LEU A 412 -13.98 9.45 -26.19
C LEU A 412 -13.99 8.85 -24.78
N ALA A 413 -14.02 7.52 -24.65
CA ALA A 413 -13.98 6.85 -23.36
C ALA A 413 -12.70 7.20 -22.59
N HIS A 414 -11.55 7.18 -23.25
CA HIS A 414 -10.28 7.54 -22.61
C HIS A 414 -10.29 8.99 -22.07
N ALA A 415 -10.80 9.94 -22.86
CA ALA A 415 -10.91 11.33 -22.45
C ALA A 415 -11.89 11.53 -21.28
N LEU A 416 -13.04 10.84 -21.30
CA LEU A 416 -14.05 10.94 -20.24
C LEU A 416 -13.68 10.16 -18.97
N LEU A 417 -12.84 9.13 -19.09
CA LEU A 417 -12.29 8.40 -17.96
C LEU A 417 -11.13 9.14 -17.30
N ALA A 418 -10.49 10.11 -17.98
CA ALA A 418 -9.52 10.97 -17.33
C ALA A 418 -10.17 11.58 -16.09
N TRP A 419 -9.55 11.35 -14.93
CA TRP A 419 -10.15 11.86 -13.70
C TRP A 419 -10.07 13.38 -13.73
N ALA A 420 -11.24 14.03 -13.68
CA ALA A 420 -11.32 15.45 -13.50
C ALA A 420 -10.87 15.78 -12.06
N ASP A 421 -9.56 15.87 -11.86
CA ASP A 421 -9.01 16.57 -10.71
C ASP A 421 -9.57 18.01 -10.74
N PRO A 422 -9.75 18.67 -9.58
CA PRO A 422 -10.12 20.08 -9.57
C PRO A 422 -9.16 20.81 -10.51
N GLU A 423 -9.67 21.66 -11.40
CA GLU A 423 -8.80 22.59 -12.12
C GLU A 423 -7.89 23.27 -11.08
N ARG A 424 -6.66 23.63 -11.47
CA ARG A 424 -5.74 24.38 -10.59
C ARG A 424 -6.36 25.75 -10.27
N ASP A 425 -7.27 25.76 -9.30
CA ASP A 425 -8.15 26.86 -8.98
C ASP A 425 -7.69 27.48 -7.67
N THR A 426 -7.17 28.69 -7.78
CA THR A 426 -6.74 29.49 -6.63
C THR A 426 -7.79 30.49 -6.20
N ARG A 427 -8.97 30.50 -6.83
CA ARG A 427 -10.03 31.50 -6.64
C ARG A 427 -10.48 31.57 -5.20
N ILE A 428 -10.60 30.44 -4.48
CA ILE A 428 -11.04 30.45 -3.08
C ILE A 428 -10.08 31.27 -2.20
N ALA A 429 -8.77 31.09 -2.41
CA ALA A 429 -7.74 31.84 -1.70
C ALA A 429 -7.69 33.30 -2.15
N ARG A 430 -7.89 33.57 -3.45
CA ARG A 430 -7.95 34.95 -3.97
C ARG A 430 -9.15 35.72 -3.42
N VAL A 431 -10.32 35.11 -3.36
CA VAL A 431 -11.53 35.69 -2.72
C VAL A 431 -11.27 35.97 -1.25
N ALA A 432 -10.61 35.05 -0.52
CA ALA A 432 -10.23 35.29 0.86
C ALA A 432 -9.26 36.49 1.00
N VAL A 433 -8.27 36.62 0.12
CA VAL A 433 -7.38 37.81 0.10
C VAL A 433 -8.15 39.09 -0.15
N SER A 434 -9.05 39.13 -1.13
CA SER A 434 -9.87 40.32 -1.43
C SER A 434 -10.72 40.71 -0.22
N ARG A 435 -11.43 39.74 0.38
CA ARG A 435 -12.26 39.96 1.58
C ARG A 435 -11.46 40.53 2.75
N LEU A 436 -10.25 40.02 3.00
CA LEU A 436 -9.39 40.53 4.08
C LEU A 436 -8.92 41.96 3.81
N ARG A 437 -8.57 42.29 2.56
CA ARG A 437 -8.18 43.65 2.16
C ARG A 437 -9.32 44.64 2.26
N GLU A 438 -10.52 44.25 1.84
CA GLU A 438 -11.75 45.05 1.97
C GLU A 438 -12.08 45.32 3.44
N ALA A 439 -11.78 44.38 4.34
CA ALA A 439 -11.88 44.56 5.79
C ALA A 439 -10.69 45.34 6.41
N GLY A 440 -9.78 45.89 5.60
CA GLY A 440 -8.62 46.66 6.07
C GLY A 440 -7.48 45.81 6.68
N LYS A 441 -7.57 44.48 6.62
CA LYS A 441 -6.54 43.58 7.16
C LYS A 441 -5.40 43.37 6.16
N PRO A 442 -4.13 43.54 6.58
CA PRO A 442 -2.99 43.24 5.73
C PRO A 442 -2.82 41.73 5.53
N VAL A 443 -2.44 41.31 4.32
CA VAL A 443 -2.09 39.91 4.01
C VAL A 443 -0.57 39.79 3.86
N TYR A 444 0.01 38.71 4.38
CA TYR A 444 1.46 38.47 4.38
C TYR A 444 1.80 37.19 3.62
N CYS A 445 3.01 37.14 3.05
CA CYS A 445 3.56 35.93 2.47
C CYS A 445 3.86 34.92 3.58
N VAL A 446 3.26 33.72 3.53
CA VAL A 446 3.46 32.70 4.58
C VAL A 446 4.93 32.26 4.71
N TRP A 447 5.68 32.28 3.62
CA TRP A 447 7.06 31.82 3.58
C TRP A 447 8.08 32.86 4.07
N SER A 448 7.88 34.15 3.77
CA SER A 448 8.83 35.22 4.13
C SER A 448 8.37 36.15 5.25
N GLY A 449 7.08 36.17 5.57
CA GLY A 449 6.48 37.16 6.48
C GLY A 449 6.38 38.57 5.88
N GLN A 450 6.79 38.80 4.64
CA GLN A 450 6.67 40.11 4.00
C GLN A 450 5.19 40.42 3.68
N ARG A 451 4.79 41.69 3.89
CA ARG A 451 3.45 42.17 3.53
C ARG A 451 3.26 42.10 2.02
N LEU A 452 2.17 41.48 1.58
CA LEU A 452 1.81 41.38 0.17
C LEU A 452 1.04 42.62 -0.28
N ARG A 453 1.46 43.15 -1.43
CA ARG A 453 0.77 44.21 -2.17
C ARG A 453 -0.01 43.56 -3.32
N ASP A 454 -0.44 44.33 -4.31
CA ASP A 454 -1.30 43.84 -5.40
C ASP A 454 -0.66 42.73 -6.24
N ASP A 455 0.66 42.71 -6.32
CA ASP A 455 1.40 41.68 -7.04
C ASP A 455 1.75 40.48 -6.13
N TYR A 456 0.85 39.50 -6.06
CA TYR A 456 1.03 38.26 -5.28
C TYR A 456 0.55 37.02 -6.05
N ASP A 457 1.01 35.85 -5.60
CA ASP A 457 0.55 34.55 -6.07
C ASP A 457 -0.05 33.72 -4.93
N VAL A 458 -0.81 32.69 -5.30
CA VAL A 458 -1.27 31.65 -4.38
C VAL A 458 -0.41 30.42 -4.62
N ASP A 459 0.41 30.11 -3.63
CA ASP A 459 1.24 28.90 -3.59
C ASP A 459 0.41 27.69 -3.18
N HIS A 460 0.71 26.54 -3.79
CA HIS A 460 0.25 25.24 -3.32
C HIS A 460 1.37 24.66 -2.47
N CYS A 461 1.19 24.54 -1.15
CA CYS A 461 2.26 24.10 -0.24
C CYS A 461 2.92 22.80 -0.74
N PHE A 462 2.12 21.81 -1.10
CA PHE A 462 2.55 20.68 -1.91
C PHE A 462 2.26 20.96 -3.39
N PRO A 463 3.26 20.79 -4.28
CA PRO A 463 3.15 21.24 -5.66
C PRO A 463 2.07 20.48 -6.42
N PHE A 464 1.19 21.21 -7.10
CA PHE A 464 0.06 20.66 -7.85
C PHE A 464 0.47 19.60 -8.89
N ALA A 465 1.65 19.76 -9.51
CA ALA A 465 2.18 18.81 -10.49
C ALA A 465 2.51 17.43 -9.90
N ALA A 466 2.83 17.39 -8.61
CA ALA A 466 3.06 16.15 -7.87
C ALA A 466 1.79 15.64 -7.20
N TRP A 467 0.96 16.56 -6.72
CA TRP A 467 -0.24 16.26 -5.96
C TRP A 467 -1.35 17.26 -6.34
N PRO A 468 -2.26 16.89 -7.26
CA PRO A 468 -3.35 17.76 -7.75
C PRO A 468 -4.42 18.09 -6.68
N CYS A 469 -4.04 18.84 -5.66
CA CYS A 469 -4.89 19.22 -4.53
C CYS A 469 -5.07 20.75 -4.49
N GLY A 470 -6.30 21.20 -4.77
CA GLY A 470 -6.73 22.60 -4.70
C GLY A 470 -7.46 22.95 -3.40
N ASP A 471 -7.29 22.15 -2.35
CA ASP A 471 -8.01 22.31 -1.09
C ASP A 471 -7.51 23.52 -0.28
N ALA A 472 -8.37 24.09 0.55
CA ALA A 472 -8.09 25.33 1.26
C ALA A 472 -6.84 25.26 2.15
N TRP A 473 -6.57 24.10 2.76
CA TRP A 473 -5.38 23.88 3.59
C TRP A 473 -4.08 23.91 2.78
N ASN A 474 -4.10 23.55 1.49
CA ASN A 474 -2.92 23.55 0.63
C ASN A 474 -2.65 24.90 -0.04
N LEU A 475 -3.60 25.86 -0.01
CA LEU A 475 -3.53 27.14 -0.70
C LEU A 475 -3.09 28.29 0.22
N MET A 476 -1.94 28.91 -0.10
CA MET A 476 -1.32 29.92 0.77
C MET A 476 -0.84 31.15 -0.02
N PRO A 477 -0.98 32.37 0.51
CA PRO A 477 -0.51 33.58 -0.16
C PRO A 477 1.03 33.66 -0.12
N ALA A 478 1.63 33.91 -1.28
CA ALA A 478 3.07 34.03 -1.46
C ALA A 478 3.45 35.18 -2.39
N SER A 479 4.67 35.68 -2.29
CA SER A 479 5.20 36.62 -3.30
C SER A 479 5.50 35.85 -4.59
N LYS A 480 5.33 36.51 -5.75
CA LYS A 480 5.66 35.89 -7.05
C LYS A 480 7.07 35.32 -7.11
N LYS A 481 8.04 36.06 -6.53
CA LYS A 481 9.43 35.61 -6.44
C LYS A 481 9.55 34.28 -5.70
N ILE A 482 8.95 34.16 -4.51
CA ILE A 482 9.03 32.94 -3.71
C ILE A 482 8.26 31.80 -4.36
N ASN A 483 7.08 32.08 -4.92
CA ASN A 483 6.28 31.08 -5.63
C ASN A 483 7.04 30.52 -6.85
N ASN A 484 7.69 31.38 -7.63
CA ASN A 484 8.52 30.98 -8.77
C ASN A 484 9.81 30.25 -8.35
N GLU A 485 10.44 30.68 -7.24
CA GLU A 485 11.56 29.96 -6.66
C GLU A 485 11.10 28.57 -6.24
N LYS A 486 10.06 28.42 -5.42
CA LYS A 486 9.56 27.12 -4.99
C LYS A 486 9.18 26.23 -6.19
N SER A 487 8.37 26.73 -7.12
CA SER A 487 7.92 25.99 -8.31
C SER A 487 7.38 24.60 -7.93
N ASN A 488 7.82 23.55 -8.62
CA ASN A 488 7.43 22.15 -8.38
C ASN A 488 8.24 21.45 -7.27
N ARG A 489 8.93 22.20 -6.40
CA ARG A 489 9.73 21.64 -5.31
C ARG A 489 8.90 21.42 -4.05
N LEU A 490 9.31 20.42 -3.26
CA LEU A 490 8.65 20.04 -2.03
C LEU A 490 9.19 20.85 -0.84
N VAL A 491 8.32 21.52 -0.10
CA VAL A 491 8.69 22.26 1.11
C VAL A 491 9.36 21.31 2.12
N THR A 492 10.48 21.72 2.71
CA THR A 492 11.15 20.93 3.76
C THR A 492 10.37 20.99 5.07
N GLN A 493 10.63 20.04 5.98
CA GLN A 493 10.06 20.07 7.32
C GLN A 493 10.42 21.36 8.06
N GLY A 494 11.69 21.78 8.02
CA GLY A 494 12.15 23.00 8.67
C GLY A 494 11.50 24.27 8.12
N ALA A 495 11.21 24.32 6.81
CA ALA A 495 10.49 25.44 6.20
C ALA A 495 9.03 25.50 6.66
N LEU A 496 8.36 24.34 6.72
CA LEU A 496 6.99 24.23 7.21
C LEU A 496 6.90 24.65 8.68
N GLU A 497 7.81 24.16 9.54
CA GLU A 497 7.88 24.51 10.95
C GLU A 497 8.06 26.02 11.19
N ARG A 498 8.96 26.67 10.45
CA ARG A 498 9.18 28.13 10.57
C ARG A 498 8.04 28.98 10.00
N ALA A 499 7.19 28.38 9.17
CA ALA A 499 6.02 29.03 8.60
C ALA A 499 4.73 28.74 9.36
N SER A 500 4.73 27.76 10.28
CA SER A 500 3.53 27.27 10.97
C SER A 500 2.64 28.38 11.52
N ASP A 501 3.17 29.32 12.31
CA ASP A 501 2.37 30.40 12.89
C ASP A 501 1.73 31.31 11.83
N ARG A 502 2.44 31.56 10.73
CA ARG A 502 1.91 32.39 9.63
C ARG A 502 0.86 31.64 8.81
N ILE A 503 1.06 30.33 8.65
CA ILE A 503 0.12 29.44 7.96
C ILE A 503 -1.17 29.31 8.77
N THR A 504 -1.09 29.03 10.08
CA THR A 504 -2.27 28.92 10.95
C THR A 504 -3.02 30.24 11.04
N HIS A 505 -2.31 31.37 11.12
CA HIS A 505 -2.92 32.70 11.11
C HIS A 505 -3.66 32.97 9.78
N TRP A 506 -3.03 32.63 8.64
CA TRP A 506 -3.67 32.71 7.33
C TRP A 506 -4.95 31.87 7.29
N TRP A 507 -4.90 30.59 7.69
CA TRP A 507 -6.08 29.73 7.68
C TRP A 507 -7.20 30.25 8.59
N SER A 508 -6.84 30.79 9.77
CA SER A 508 -7.81 31.39 10.68
C SER A 508 -8.59 32.52 9.99
N ASP A 509 -7.89 33.50 9.44
CA ASP A 509 -8.50 34.67 8.80
C ASP A 509 -9.20 34.33 7.46
N ALA A 510 -8.62 33.41 6.69
CA ALA A 510 -9.09 33.09 5.35
C ALA A 510 -10.27 32.11 5.33
N PHE A 511 -10.33 31.17 6.27
CA PHE A 511 -11.27 30.04 6.19
C PHE A 511 -11.99 29.75 7.52
N LEU A 512 -11.27 29.71 8.66
CA LEU A 512 -11.85 29.22 9.92
C LEU A 512 -12.73 30.25 10.65
N SER A 513 -12.41 31.54 10.53
CA SER A 513 -13.16 32.62 11.20
C SER A 513 -14.25 33.26 10.33
N VAL A 514 -14.54 32.68 9.16
CA VAL A 514 -15.52 33.22 8.21
C VAL A 514 -16.95 32.90 8.66
N ASP A 515 -17.25 31.61 8.73
CA ASP A 515 -18.50 31.03 9.22
C ASP A 515 -18.26 29.55 9.54
N SER A 516 -19.25 28.90 10.16
CA SER A 516 -19.17 27.49 10.53
C SER A 516 -19.02 26.55 9.34
N ASP A 517 -19.64 26.88 8.20
CA ASP A 517 -19.68 26.01 7.02
C ASP A 517 -18.31 26.01 6.31
N ALA A 518 -17.66 27.17 6.19
CA ALA A 518 -16.31 27.33 5.66
C ALA A 518 -15.27 26.64 6.56
N SER A 519 -15.39 26.79 7.88
CA SER A 519 -14.51 26.11 8.85
C SER A 519 -14.65 24.60 8.76
N ASN A 520 -15.89 24.08 8.76
CA ASN A 520 -16.15 22.64 8.64
C ASN A 520 -15.59 22.09 7.33
N ARG A 521 -15.82 22.79 6.22
CA ARG A 521 -15.27 22.40 4.92
C ARG A 521 -13.75 22.32 4.92
N PHE A 522 -13.06 23.27 5.54
CA PHE A 522 -11.59 23.27 5.63
C PHE A 522 -11.06 21.99 6.29
N PHE A 523 -11.62 21.60 7.44
CA PHE A 523 -11.18 20.41 8.15
C PHE A 523 -11.61 19.10 7.47
N LEU A 524 -12.77 19.09 6.82
CA LEU A 524 -13.20 17.94 6.00
C LEU A 524 -12.26 17.72 4.82
N GLU A 525 -11.88 18.78 4.09
CA GLU A 525 -10.91 18.72 2.99
C GLU A 525 -9.54 18.21 3.51
N ALA A 526 -9.07 18.71 4.66
CA ALA A 526 -7.82 18.27 5.26
C ALA A 526 -7.86 16.78 5.68
N GLY A 527 -8.91 16.35 6.37
CA GLY A 527 -9.07 14.99 6.91
C GLY A 527 -9.18 13.90 5.85
N GLN A 528 -9.67 14.23 4.66
CA GLN A 528 -9.70 13.27 3.54
C GLN A 528 -8.31 12.90 3.02
N THR A 529 -7.42 13.88 2.97
CA THR A 529 -6.15 13.76 2.26
C THR A 529 -4.99 13.48 3.21
N LEU A 530 -5.00 14.14 4.37
CA LEU A 530 -3.91 14.08 5.33
C LEU A 530 -4.19 12.97 6.36
N PRO A 531 -3.23 12.06 6.60
CA PRO A 531 -3.41 10.96 7.54
C PRO A 531 -3.42 11.47 8.99
N LEU A 532 -4.04 10.69 9.89
CA LEU A 532 -4.01 10.90 11.35
C LEU A 532 -4.79 12.13 11.87
N LEU A 533 -5.57 12.81 11.03
CA LEU A 533 -6.47 13.87 11.50
C LEU A 533 -7.70 13.27 12.19
N THR A 534 -8.10 13.89 13.30
CA THR A 534 -9.27 13.48 14.09
C THR A 534 -10.45 14.43 13.87
N ASP A 535 -11.66 14.02 14.26
CA ASP A 535 -12.89 14.84 14.15
C ASP A 535 -12.84 16.18 14.90
N ARG A 536 -11.85 16.40 15.78
CA ARG A 536 -11.64 17.64 16.53
C ARG A 536 -10.34 18.36 16.18
N ALA A 537 -9.78 18.06 15.00
CA ALA A 537 -8.55 18.65 14.53
C ALA A 537 -8.58 20.18 14.60
N GLN A 538 -7.48 20.74 15.07
CA GLN A 538 -7.17 22.16 15.06
C GLN A 538 -6.18 22.45 13.93
N ALA A 539 -5.91 23.73 13.67
CA ALA A 539 -4.97 24.14 12.64
C ALA A 539 -3.57 23.53 12.82
N PHE A 540 -3.10 23.32 14.06
CA PHE A 540 -1.80 22.70 14.31
C PHE A 540 -1.77 21.21 13.93
N ASP A 541 -2.86 20.48 14.16
CA ASP A 541 -2.98 19.07 13.79
C ASP A 541 -2.84 18.89 12.27
N VAL A 542 -3.42 19.82 11.49
CA VAL A 542 -3.28 19.84 10.02
C VAL A 542 -1.82 19.99 9.60
N ILE A 543 -1.04 20.84 10.27
CA ILE A 543 0.39 20.99 9.98
C ILE A 543 1.16 19.72 10.31
N ASP A 544 0.86 19.05 11.43
CA ASP A 544 1.54 17.80 11.79
C ASP A 544 1.20 16.68 10.82
N ALA A 545 -0.06 16.58 10.39
CA ALA A 545 -0.47 15.65 9.35
C ALA A 545 0.19 15.96 7.99
N MET A 546 0.37 17.25 7.65
CA MET A 546 1.15 17.68 6.47
C MET A 546 2.61 17.23 6.57
N LYS A 547 3.26 17.31 7.74
CA LYS A 547 4.65 16.83 7.91
C LYS A 547 4.78 15.34 7.61
N VAL A 548 3.81 14.53 8.06
CA VAL A 548 3.76 13.09 7.78
C VAL A 548 3.52 12.85 6.29
N HIS A 549 2.53 13.51 5.69
CA HIS A 549 2.21 13.37 4.27
C HIS A 549 3.39 13.77 3.36
N ARG A 550 4.13 14.82 3.73
CA ARG A 550 5.37 15.23 3.04
C ARG A 550 6.39 14.10 2.94
N ILE A 551 6.57 13.30 4.00
CA ILE A 551 7.52 12.17 4.00
C ILE A 551 7.12 11.15 2.92
N ARG A 552 5.82 10.88 2.78
CA ARG A 552 5.28 9.99 1.74
C ARG A 552 5.55 10.54 0.34
N LEU A 553 5.17 11.79 0.06
CA LEU A 553 5.42 12.43 -1.24
C LEU A 553 6.91 12.46 -1.62
N ALA A 554 7.80 12.70 -0.65
CA ALA A 554 9.24 12.70 -0.88
C ALA A 554 9.77 11.32 -1.30
N LYS A 555 9.29 10.25 -0.65
CA LYS A 555 9.69 8.86 -0.95
C LYS A 555 9.11 8.38 -2.27
N ASP A 556 7.83 8.63 -2.51
CA ASP A 556 7.09 8.05 -3.62
C ASP A 556 7.39 8.76 -4.96
N GLN A 557 7.66 10.08 -4.93
CA GLN A 557 7.82 10.88 -6.15
C GLN A 557 9.21 11.50 -6.35
N GLY A 558 10.12 11.36 -5.38
CA GLY A 558 11.50 11.84 -5.52
C GLY A 558 11.62 13.36 -5.72
N LEU A 559 10.67 14.15 -5.20
CA LEU A 559 10.62 15.59 -5.40
C LEU A 559 11.85 16.29 -4.77
N ARG A 560 12.40 17.28 -5.48
CA ARG A 560 13.51 18.08 -4.95
C ARG A 560 13.02 18.93 -3.76
N PRO A 561 13.76 18.98 -2.64
CA PRO A 561 13.40 19.81 -1.51
C PRO A 561 13.57 21.30 -1.83
N TRP A 562 12.77 22.13 -1.17
CA TRP A 562 12.88 23.59 -1.18
C TRP A 562 12.81 24.17 0.22
N GLU A 563 13.74 25.07 0.48
CA GLU A 563 13.85 25.83 1.72
C GLU A 563 13.82 27.33 1.35
N PRO A 564 13.01 28.16 2.03
CA PRO A 564 13.08 29.60 1.87
C PRO A 564 14.48 30.08 2.28
N LYS A 565 15.14 30.87 1.42
CA LYS A 565 16.39 31.54 1.80
C LYS A 565 16.12 32.41 3.03
N ARG A 566 16.92 32.25 4.09
CA ARG A 566 16.83 33.12 5.28
C ARG A 566 16.94 34.57 4.81
N MET A 567 15.92 35.37 5.07
CA MET A 567 16.12 36.81 5.09
C MET A 567 16.97 37.10 6.32
N ALA A 568 18.13 37.74 6.10
CA ALA A 568 18.97 38.20 7.19
C ALA A 568 18.10 38.97 8.18
N SER A 569 18.18 38.61 9.46
CA SER A 569 17.58 39.43 10.49
C SER A 569 18.27 40.79 10.46
N VAL A 570 17.53 41.86 10.76
CA VAL A 570 18.06 43.22 10.83
C VAL A 570 19.16 43.37 11.91
N ALA A 571 19.42 42.33 12.71
CA ALA A 571 20.49 42.29 13.71
C ALA A 571 21.90 41.98 13.17
N ASP A 572 22.06 41.54 11.92
CA ASP A 572 23.38 41.15 11.36
C ASP A 572 24.10 42.26 10.57
N MET A 573 23.59 43.50 10.58
CA MET A 573 24.28 44.65 10.00
C MET A 573 24.60 45.67 11.08
N THR A 574 25.73 45.48 11.77
CA THR A 574 26.77 46.51 12.06
C THR A 574 27.59 46.11 13.28
N VAL A 575 28.79 45.55 13.07
CA VAL A 575 30.00 45.92 13.82
C VAL A 575 31.17 45.84 12.84
N PRO A 576 31.82 46.96 12.47
CA PRO A 576 33.12 46.89 11.80
C PRO A 576 34.18 46.56 12.85
N SER A 577 34.82 45.38 12.73
CA SER A 577 36.02 45.07 13.51
C SER A 577 37.22 45.90 13.01
N PRO A 578 38.06 46.42 13.91
CA PRO A 578 39.16 47.31 13.56
C PRO A 578 40.32 46.57 12.88
N HIS A 579 40.98 47.31 11.99
CA HIS A 579 42.19 46.93 11.26
C HIS A 579 43.27 46.30 12.16
N HIS A 580 43.75 45.12 11.77
CA HIS A 580 45.10 44.67 12.10
C HIS A 580 45.94 44.56 10.81
N THR A 581 46.77 45.58 10.61
CA THR A 581 47.94 45.56 9.73
C THR A 581 48.94 44.52 10.23
N GLY A 582 49.08 43.43 9.50
CA GLY A 582 50.19 42.48 9.64
C GLY A 582 51.36 42.91 8.76
N VAL A 583 52.44 43.33 9.42
CA VAL A 583 53.75 43.62 8.83
C VAL A 583 54.43 42.29 8.45
N LEU A 584 54.93 42.23 7.21
CA LEU A 584 55.85 41.23 6.69
C LEU A 584 57.22 41.38 7.36
N LEU A 585 57.80 40.29 7.86
CA LEU A 585 59.24 40.15 7.99
C LEU A 585 59.67 38.79 7.45
N THR A 586 60.67 38.87 6.57
CA THR A 586 61.47 37.77 6.04
C THR A 586 62.80 37.76 6.80
N GLU A 587 63.35 36.54 6.92
CA GLU A 587 64.60 36.09 7.58
C GLU A 587 64.62 36.01 9.11
#